data_AF-A0A352RFG2-F1
#
_entry.id   AF-A0A352RFG2-F1
#
_cell.length_a   1.000
_cell.length_b   1.000
_cell.length_c   1.000
_cell.angle_alpha   90.00
_cell.angle_beta   90.00
_cell.angle_gamma   90.00
#
_symmetry.space_group_name_H-M   'P 1'
#
loop_
_entity.id
_entity.type
_entity.pdbx_description
1 polymer ?
#
loop_
_entity_poly.entity_id
_entity_poly.type
_entity_poly.pdbx_seq_one_letter_code
_entity_poly.pdbx_strand_id
1 'polypeptide(L)'
;MLLEEQLPRIQKLIKEKLGNLPTDALKNEVVMRTAFRRLYQALPRMIRLAVGEQGFVEFCMENRERLLNVGSTVSKKFSATETAEAELKKTSIEKESELKLNNNPKAADLLATAQKVFLPTYAPSLILTHSKGALIWDSDGNEYIDLGSGISVNSLGHLDSDLLQALNIQAG
;
A
#
# COMPACT_ATOMS: atom_id res chain seq x y z
N MET A 1 -4.37 14.95 -33.28
CA MET A 1 -4.84 16.18 -32.60
C MET A 1 -5.55 15.89 -31.28
N LEU A 2 -6.57 15.03 -31.20
CA LEU A 2 -7.26 14.77 -29.91
C LEU A 2 -6.38 14.14 -28.80
N LEU A 3 -5.46 13.23 -29.10
CA LEU A 3 -4.66 12.55 -28.06
C LEU A 3 -3.57 13.45 -27.46
N GLU A 4 -2.96 14.31 -28.27
CA GLU A 4 -1.93 15.25 -27.84
C GLU A 4 -2.48 16.22 -26.78
N GLU A 5 -3.72 16.69 -26.96
CA GLU A 5 -4.42 17.55 -26.01
C GLU A 5 -4.78 16.83 -24.69
N GLN A 6 -4.83 15.49 -24.70
CA GLN A 6 -5.14 14.68 -23.51
C GLN A 6 -3.89 14.19 -22.76
N LEU A 7 -2.68 14.57 -23.19
CA LEU A 7 -1.42 14.17 -22.55
C LEU A 7 -1.42 14.32 -21.02
N PRO A 8 -1.87 15.43 -20.41
CA PRO A 8 -1.88 15.57 -18.95
C PRO A 8 -2.79 14.56 -18.24
N ARG A 9 -3.93 14.21 -18.85
CA ARG A 9 -4.87 13.22 -18.30
C ARG A 9 -4.33 11.80 -18.44
N ILE A 10 -3.68 11.50 -19.56
CA ILE A 10 -3.02 10.21 -19.79
C ILE A 10 -1.88 10.02 -18.78
N GLN A 11 -1.04 11.04 -18.55
CA GLN A 11 0.02 11.02 -17.53
C GLN A 11 -0.53 10.77 -16.12
N LYS A 12 -1.64 11.43 -15.74
CA LYS A 12 -2.31 11.20 -14.46
C LYS A 12 -2.76 9.74 -14.32
N LEU A 13 -3.39 9.19 -15.37
CA LEU A 13 -3.87 7.81 -15.37
C LEU A 13 -2.72 6.79 -15.32
N ILE A 14 -1.61 7.08 -15.99
CA ILE A 14 -0.37 6.29 -15.89
C ILE A 14 0.14 6.29 -14.44
N LYS A 15 0.22 7.45 -13.78
CA LYS A 15 0.67 7.53 -12.39
C LYS A 15 -0.24 6.72 -11.43
N GLU A 16 -1.56 6.79 -11.64
CA GLU A 16 -2.55 6.11 -10.80
C GLU A 16 -2.66 4.59 -11.05
N LYS A 17 -2.40 4.13 -12.27
CA LYS A 17 -2.65 2.73 -12.68
C LYS A 17 -1.39 1.93 -13.03
N LEU A 18 -0.30 2.60 -13.38
CA LEU A 18 0.99 1.99 -13.75
C LEU A 18 2.11 2.27 -12.73
N GLY A 19 1.85 3.08 -11.70
CA GLY A 19 2.84 3.50 -10.68
C GLY A 19 3.51 2.39 -9.86
N ASN A 20 3.07 1.14 -10.00
CA ASN A 20 3.65 -0.03 -9.32
C ASN A 20 4.53 -0.91 -10.24
N LEU A 21 4.76 -0.51 -11.49
CA LEU A 21 5.62 -1.31 -12.38
C LEU A 21 7.11 -1.15 -12.00
N PRO A 22 7.88 -2.25 -11.91
CA PRO A 22 9.33 -2.20 -11.73
C PRO A 22 9.99 -1.37 -12.83
N THR A 23 11.07 -0.66 -12.51
CA THR A 23 11.84 0.15 -13.47
C THR A 23 12.37 -0.65 -14.67
N ASP A 24 12.59 -1.95 -14.49
CA ASP A 24 12.99 -2.87 -15.57
C ASP A 24 11.83 -3.26 -16.48
N ALA A 25 10.61 -3.30 -15.93
CA ALA A 25 9.38 -3.54 -16.68
C ALA A 25 9.00 -2.35 -17.57
N LEU A 26 9.35 -1.12 -17.16
CA LEU A 26 9.14 0.11 -17.94
C LEU A 26 10.02 0.17 -19.19
N LYS A 27 11.13 -0.57 -19.23
CA LYS A 27 12.05 -0.64 -20.37
C LYS A 27 11.64 -1.71 -21.39
N ASN A 28 10.80 -2.68 -21.00
CA ASN A 28 10.40 -3.78 -21.85
C ASN A 28 9.22 -3.40 -22.75
N GLU A 29 9.42 -3.43 -24.07
CA GLU A 29 8.43 -3.01 -25.08
C GLU A 29 7.12 -3.83 -25.01
N VAL A 30 7.21 -5.14 -24.82
CA VAL A 30 6.04 -6.05 -24.79
C VAL A 30 5.20 -5.79 -23.55
N VAL A 31 5.86 -5.54 -22.42
CA VAL A 31 5.21 -5.21 -21.15
C VAL A 31 4.54 -3.85 -21.25
N MET A 32 5.21 -2.85 -21.82
CA MET A 32 4.67 -1.50 -22.00
C MET A 32 3.46 -1.46 -22.94
N ARG A 33 3.48 -2.22 -24.04
CA ARG A 33 2.31 -2.34 -24.93
C ARG A 33 1.12 -2.96 -24.20
N THR A 34 1.36 -4.00 -23.40
CA THR A 34 0.32 -4.64 -22.58
C THR A 34 -0.24 -3.69 -21.52
N ALA A 35 0.64 -2.93 -20.87
CA ALA A 35 0.30 -1.88 -19.92
C ALA A 35 -0.58 -0.79 -20.55
N PHE A 36 -0.23 -0.29 -21.74
CA PHE A 36 -1.02 0.71 -22.44
C PHE A 36 -2.37 0.19 -22.96
N ARG A 37 -2.48 -1.10 -23.33
CA ARG A 37 -3.79 -1.72 -23.61
C ARG A 37 -4.69 -1.73 -22.38
N ARG A 38 -4.14 -2.08 -21.21
CA ARG A 38 -4.90 -2.01 -19.94
C ARG A 38 -5.29 -0.58 -19.61
N LEU A 39 -4.40 0.38 -19.86
CA LEU A 39 -4.68 1.80 -19.69
C LEU A 39 -5.81 2.29 -20.60
N TYR A 40 -5.86 1.82 -21.86
CA TYR A 40 -6.92 2.14 -22.80
C TYR A 40 -8.31 1.75 -22.29
N GLN A 41 -8.42 0.59 -21.62
CA GLN A 41 -9.69 0.14 -21.04
C GLN A 41 -10.18 1.03 -19.90
N ALA A 42 -9.29 1.74 -19.22
CA ALA A 42 -9.61 2.69 -18.16
C ALA A 42 -9.98 4.10 -18.69
N LEU A 43 -9.91 4.34 -20.00
CA LEU A 43 -10.23 5.65 -20.57
C LEU A 43 -11.76 5.89 -20.62
N PRO A 44 -12.18 7.17 -20.46
CA PRO A 44 -13.56 7.59 -20.71
C PRO A 44 -14.10 7.11 -22.06
N ARG A 45 -15.36 6.70 -22.10
CA ARG A 45 -16.00 6.10 -23.29
C ARG A 45 -15.92 6.99 -24.54
N MET A 46 -16.00 8.31 -24.36
CA MET A 46 -15.86 9.30 -25.44
C MET A 46 -14.50 9.24 -26.15
N ILE A 47 -13.41 8.92 -25.44
CA ILE A 47 -12.08 8.81 -26.02
C ILE A 47 -11.92 7.46 -26.75
N ARG A 48 -12.46 6.38 -26.19
CA ARG A 48 -12.48 5.05 -26.82
C ARG A 48 -13.32 4.98 -28.11
N LEU A 49 -14.24 5.92 -28.31
CA LEU A 49 -15.01 6.07 -29.56
C LEU A 49 -14.27 6.90 -30.61
N ALA A 50 -13.41 7.82 -30.19
CA ALA A 50 -12.67 8.71 -31.08
C ALA A 50 -11.34 8.10 -31.57
N VAL A 51 -10.78 7.17 -30.81
CA VAL A 51 -9.48 6.55 -31.09
C VAL A 51 -9.55 5.06 -30.79
N GLY A 52 -9.18 4.23 -31.77
CA GLY A 52 -9.09 2.78 -31.58
C GLY A 52 -7.91 2.37 -30.69
N GLU A 53 -8.02 1.21 -30.04
CA GLU A 53 -7.02 0.69 -29.09
C GLU A 53 -5.60 0.68 -29.68
N GLN A 54 -5.46 0.21 -30.92
CA GLN A 54 -4.16 0.12 -31.57
C GLN A 54 -3.51 1.51 -31.77
N GLY A 55 -4.27 2.48 -32.27
CA GLY A 55 -3.77 3.85 -32.46
C GLY A 55 -3.43 4.55 -31.14
N PHE A 56 -4.16 4.25 -30.06
CA PHE A 56 -3.81 4.75 -28.73
C PHE A 56 -2.50 4.15 -28.21
N VAL A 57 -2.31 2.83 -28.37
CA VAL A 57 -1.10 2.13 -27.93
C VAL A 57 0.11 2.61 -28.72
N GLU A 58 -0.01 2.75 -30.04
CA GLU A 58 1.06 3.28 -30.89
C GLU A 58 1.43 4.71 -30.48
N PHE A 59 0.44 5.58 -30.30
CA PHE A 59 0.66 6.94 -29.78
C PHE A 59 1.39 6.96 -28.43
N CYS A 60 1.01 6.08 -27.49
CA CYS A 60 1.66 5.98 -26.19
C CYS A 60 3.09 5.43 -26.26
N MET A 61 3.36 4.53 -27.21
CA MET A 61 4.69 3.99 -27.46
C MET A 61 5.62 5.04 -28.10
N GLU A 62 5.10 5.82 -29.05
CA GLU A 62 5.82 6.93 -29.71
C GLU A 62 6.13 8.07 -28.73
N ASN A 63 5.22 8.36 -27.80
CA ASN A 63 5.37 9.43 -26.81
C ASN A 63 5.80 8.91 -25.42
N ARG A 64 6.33 7.68 -25.33
CA ARG A 64 6.59 6.99 -24.07
C ARG A 64 7.47 7.80 -23.11
N GLU A 65 8.49 8.48 -23.60
CA GLU A 65 9.43 9.24 -22.76
C GLU A 65 8.75 10.48 -22.16
N ARG A 66 7.88 11.13 -22.93
CA ARG A 66 7.06 12.27 -22.49
C ARG A 66 5.97 11.86 -21.52
N LEU A 67 5.39 10.68 -21.71
CA LEU A 67 4.33 10.12 -20.87
C LEU A 67 4.85 9.59 -19.55
N LEU A 68 6.02 8.96 -19.58
CA LEU A 68 6.61 8.33 -18.41
C LEU A 68 7.45 9.31 -17.59
N ASN A 69 8.01 10.36 -18.21
CA ASN A 69 8.93 11.35 -17.63
C ASN A 69 9.21 11.18 -16.12
N VAL A 70 10.00 10.14 -15.85
CA VAL A 70 10.43 9.73 -14.52
C VAL A 70 11.64 10.60 -14.19
N GLY A 71 11.42 11.83 -13.75
CA GLY A 71 12.49 12.69 -13.22
C GLY A 71 12.35 14.18 -13.53
N SER A 72 11.74 14.93 -12.60
CA SER A 72 12.18 16.29 -12.22
C SER A 72 11.24 16.98 -11.22
N THR A 73 9.95 16.67 -11.21
CA THR A 73 9.02 17.31 -10.26
C THR A 73 9.06 16.67 -8.87
N VAL A 74 9.48 15.41 -8.77
CA VAL A 74 9.62 14.71 -7.48
C VAL A 74 10.93 15.13 -6.79
N SER A 75 12.09 15.16 -7.46
CA SER A 75 13.35 15.57 -6.80
C SER A 75 13.37 17.01 -6.27
N LYS A 76 12.71 17.98 -6.92
CA LYS A 76 12.74 19.38 -6.43
C LYS A 76 11.81 19.66 -5.24
N LYS A 77 10.78 18.83 -5.01
CA LYS A 77 9.93 18.94 -3.81
C LYS A 77 10.42 18.10 -2.64
N PHE A 78 11.29 17.12 -2.90
CA PHE A 78 11.97 16.37 -1.85
C PHE A 78 13.25 17.07 -1.35
N SER A 79 13.99 17.81 -2.20
CA SER A 79 15.28 18.39 -1.76
C SER A 79 15.20 19.56 -0.77
N ALA A 80 14.05 20.21 -0.58
CA ALA A 80 13.87 21.25 0.45
C ALA A 80 13.31 20.69 1.77
N THR A 81 12.69 19.51 1.71
CA THR A 81 12.14 18.81 2.87
C THR A 81 13.14 17.80 3.42
N GLU A 82 14.08 17.32 2.59
CA GLU A 82 15.13 16.36 2.95
C GLU A 82 16.07 16.85 4.04
N THR A 83 16.29 18.16 4.24
CA THR A 83 17.17 18.61 5.33
C THR A 83 16.48 18.51 6.69
N ALA A 84 15.16 18.73 6.76
CA ALA A 84 14.38 18.55 7.98
C ALA A 84 13.93 17.08 8.18
N GLU A 85 13.58 16.38 7.10
CA GLU A 85 13.22 14.97 7.11
C GLU A 85 14.44 14.07 7.32
N ALA A 86 15.65 14.41 6.86
CA ALA A 86 16.83 13.58 7.14
C ALA A 86 17.23 13.65 8.61
N GLU A 87 17.05 14.78 9.30
CA GLU A 87 17.25 14.84 10.76
C GLU A 87 16.16 14.04 11.49
N LEU A 88 14.88 14.12 11.08
CA LEU A 88 13.80 13.30 11.65
C LEU A 88 13.92 11.80 11.31
N LYS A 89 14.41 11.45 10.12
CA LYS A 89 14.49 10.07 9.60
C LYS A 89 15.74 9.36 10.08
N LYS A 90 16.84 10.08 10.38
CA LYS A 90 18.01 9.51 11.07
C LYS A 90 17.66 9.12 12.52
N THR A 91 16.82 9.90 13.20
CA THR A 91 16.27 9.52 14.53
C THR A 91 15.24 8.38 14.45
N SER A 92 14.55 8.22 13.30
CA SER A 92 13.48 7.22 13.14
C SER A 92 13.97 5.85 12.66
N ILE A 93 14.98 5.80 11.78
CA ILE A 93 15.55 4.54 11.25
C ILE A 93 16.38 3.83 12.31
N GLU A 94 17.12 4.55 13.16
CA GLU A 94 17.79 3.94 14.31
C GLU A 94 16.78 3.36 15.32
N LYS A 95 15.58 3.97 15.45
CA LYS A 95 14.49 3.49 16.31
C LYS A 95 13.70 2.30 15.76
N GLU A 96 13.53 2.16 14.44
CA GLU A 96 12.73 1.07 13.84
C GLU A 96 13.42 -0.30 13.99
N SER A 97 14.76 -0.33 13.96
CA SER A 97 15.56 -1.52 14.32
C SER A 97 15.68 -1.76 15.83
N GLU A 98 15.27 -0.80 16.66
CA GLU A 98 15.24 -0.91 18.13
C GLU A 98 13.86 -1.27 18.70
N LEU A 99 12.80 -1.31 17.87
CA LEU A 99 11.51 -1.88 18.26
C LEU A 99 11.65 -3.40 18.34
N LYS A 100 12.24 -3.83 19.45
CA LYS A 100 12.40 -5.23 19.81
C LYS A 100 11.03 -5.84 20.12
N LEU A 101 10.32 -6.24 19.06
CA LEU A 101 9.00 -6.81 19.14
C LEU A 101 9.07 -8.19 19.81
N ASN A 102 8.42 -8.35 20.96
CA ASN A 102 8.30 -9.61 21.70
C ASN A 102 9.63 -10.28 22.12
N ASN A 103 10.41 -9.63 22.99
CA ASN A 103 11.60 -10.24 23.60
C ASN A 103 11.27 -11.30 24.65
N ASN A 104 10.00 -11.42 25.06
CA ASN A 104 9.60 -12.40 26.05
C ASN A 104 9.71 -13.83 25.47
N PRO A 105 10.41 -14.77 26.15
CA PRO A 105 10.53 -16.15 25.69
C PRO A 105 9.17 -16.83 25.44
N LYS A 106 8.12 -16.47 26.19
CA LYS A 106 6.78 -17.01 25.98
C LYS A 106 6.19 -16.65 24.61
N ALA A 107 6.50 -15.47 24.09
CA ALA A 107 6.00 -15.04 22.78
C ALA A 107 6.66 -15.82 21.65
N ALA A 108 7.97 -16.06 21.77
CA ALA A 108 8.72 -16.91 20.85
C ALA A 108 8.18 -18.36 20.86
N ASP A 109 7.86 -18.89 22.03
CA ASP A 109 7.26 -20.23 22.16
C ASP A 109 5.87 -20.31 21.49
N LEU A 110 5.04 -19.27 21.63
CA LEU A 110 3.73 -19.19 20.96
C LEU A 110 3.86 -19.10 19.44
N LEU A 111 4.80 -18.31 18.93
CA LEU A 111 5.10 -18.23 17.50
C LEU A 111 5.61 -19.58 16.96
N ALA A 112 6.51 -20.25 17.68
CA ALA A 112 6.99 -21.58 17.32
C ALA A 112 5.86 -22.62 17.36
N THR A 113 4.92 -22.49 18.30
CA THR A 113 3.74 -23.35 18.36
C THR A 113 2.82 -23.11 17.16
N ALA A 114 2.54 -21.85 16.83
CA ALA A 114 1.73 -21.48 15.67
C ALA A 114 2.30 -22.06 14.36
N GLN A 115 3.62 -22.01 14.17
CA GLN A 115 4.29 -22.61 13.01
C GLN A 115 4.11 -24.14 12.91
N LYS A 116 3.96 -24.83 14.05
CA LYS A 116 3.76 -26.28 14.08
C LYS A 116 2.30 -26.68 13.84
N VAL A 117 1.34 -25.87 14.28
CA VAL A 117 -0.09 -26.26 14.33
C VAL A 117 -0.96 -25.58 13.27
N PHE A 118 -0.53 -24.44 12.73
CA PHE A 118 -1.27 -23.75 11.66
C PHE A 118 -0.74 -24.12 10.28
N LEU A 119 -1.63 -24.05 9.28
CA LEU A 119 -1.20 -24.09 7.89
C LEU A 119 -0.35 -22.84 7.57
N PRO A 120 0.67 -22.95 6.71
CA PRO A 120 1.60 -21.86 6.42
C PRO A 120 1.01 -20.84 5.43
N THR A 121 -0.20 -20.33 5.71
CA THR A 121 -0.89 -19.33 4.89
C THR A 121 -0.72 -17.91 5.41
N TYR A 122 -0.23 -17.74 6.65
CA TYR A 122 0.04 -16.45 7.29
C TYR A 122 1.44 -16.44 7.92
N ALA A 123 2.01 -15.24 8.06
CA ALA A 123 3.32 -15.02 8.67
C ALA A 123 3.21 -14.09 9.90
N PRO A 124 2.66 -14.58 11.03
CA PRO A 124 2.53 -13.77 12.24
C PRO A 124 3.91 -13.45 12.84
N SER A 125 4.10 -12.21 13.26
CA SER A 125 5.33 -11.72 13.93
C SER A 125 5.06 -11.09 15.30
N LEU A 126 3.80 -10.83 15.64
CA LEU A 126 3.38 -10.16 16.87
C LEU A 126 2.36 -10.99 17.65
N ILE A 127 2.58 -11.13 18.96
CA ILE A 127 1.61 -11.75 19.86
C ILE A 127 0.90 -10.66 20.66
N LEU A 128 -0.36 -10.41 20.31
CA LEU A 128 -1.23 -9.48 21.04
C LEU A 128 -1.98 -10.23 22.14
N THR A 129 -2.09 -9.62 23.32
CA THR A 129 -2.69 -10.26 24.51
C THR A 129 -4.03 -9.66 24.91
N HIS A 130 -4.20 -8.35 24.75
CA HIS A 130 -5.44 -7.66 25.07
C HIS A 130 -5.57 -6.36 24.27
N SER A 131 -6.76 -5.77 24.30
CA SER A 131 -7.10 -4.57 23.54
C SER A 131 -8.27 -3.82 24.16
N LYS A 132 -8.43 -2.54 23.83
CA LYS A 132 -9.55 -1.69 24.24
C LYS A 132 -9.64 -0.47 23.33
N GLY A 133 -10.80 -0.27 22.69
CA GLY A 133 -10.97 0.81 21.72
C GLY A 133 -9.97 0.69 20.58
N ALA A 134 -9.17 1.72 20.33
CA ALA A 134 -8.12 1.71 19.31
C ALA A 134 -6.75 1.25 19.83
N LEU A 135 -6.63 0.82 21.10
CA LEU A 135 -5.37 0.39 21.71
C LEU A 135 -5.27 -1.14 21.78
N ILE A 136 -4.07 -1.64 21.53
CA ILE A 136 -3.71 -3.06 21.63
C ILE A 136 -2.39 -3.19 22.39
N TRP A 137 -2.21 -4.29 23.11
CA TRP A 137 -0.99 -4.59 23.84
C TRP A 137 -0.41 -5.93 23.44
N ASP A 138 0.92 -5.99 23.33
CA ASP A 138 1.62 -7.25 23.08
C ASP A 138 1.86 -8.07 24.36
N SER A 139 2.59 -9.17 24.24
CA SER A 139 2.94 -10.05 25.37
C SER A 139 4.03 -9.50 26.30
N ASP A 140 4.72 -8.44 25.87
CA ASP A 140 5.74 -7.75 26.65
C ASP A 140 5.13 -6.55 27.41
N GLY A 141 3.86 -6.23 27.13
CA GLY A 141 3.13 -5.10 27.70
C GLY A 141 3.34 -3.79 26.94
N ASN A 142 3.93 -3.83 25.74
CA ASN A 142 4.03 -2.64 24.91
C ASN A 142 2.65 -2.28 24.36
N GLU A 143 2.32 -0.99 24.39
CA GLU A 143 1.07 -0.44 23.90
C GLU A 143 1.22 0.08 22.47
N TYR A 144 0.22 -0.18 21.64
CA TYR A 144 0.16 0.28 20.26
C TYR A 144 -1.22 0.85 19.93
N ILE A 145 -1.25 1.79 18.98
CA ILE A 145 -2.49 2.23 18.32
C ILE A 145 -2.75 1.32 17.12
N ASP A 146 -3.91 0.65 17.10
CA ASP A 146 -4.32 -0.24 16.01
C ASP A 146 -4.86 0.56 14.83
N LEU A 147 -3.96 0.89 13.90
CA LEU A 147 -4.31 1.50 12.61
C LEU A 147 -4.71 0.46 11.54
N GLY A 148 -4.63 -0.84 11.85
CA GLY A 148 -5.06 -1.92 10.97
C GLY A 148 -6.53 -2.27 11.14
N SER A 149 -7.06 -2.17 12.37
CA SER A 149 -8.45 -2.46 12.74
C SER A 149 -8.94 -3.82 12.21
N GLY A 150 -8.05 -4.82 12.13
CA GLY A 150 -8.35 -6.12 11.53
C GLY A 150 -8.84 -6.04 10.08
N ILE A 151 -8.25 -5.19 9.23
CA ILE A 151 -8.75 -4.90 7.88
C ILE A 151 -10.17 -4.31 7.94
N SER A 152 -10.31 -3.24 8.72
CA SER A 152 -11.59 -2.52 8.97
C SER A 152 -12.70 -3.34 9.66
N VAL A 153 -12.41 -4.53 10.17
CA VAL A 153 -13.38 -5.35 10.94
C VAL A 153 -13.75 -4.65 12.26
N ASN A 154 -12.76 -4.18 13.01
CA ASN A 154 -12.96 -3.60 14.35
C ASN A 154 -13.31 -2.10 14.29
N SER A 155 -14.24 -1.73 13.40
CA SER A 155 -14.56 -0.32 13.12
C SER A 155 -15.11 0.47 14.33
N LEU A 156 -15.75 -0.21 15.29
CA LEU A 156 -16.21 0.40 16.55
C LEU A 156 -15.13 0.38 17.66
N GLY A 157 -13.94 -0.12 17.34
CA GLY A 157 -12.88 -0.42 18.30
C GLY A 157 -13.01 -1.83 18.88
N HIS A 158 -11.95 -2.26 19.55
CA HIS A 158 -11.90 -3.51 20.29
C HIS A 158 -12.71 -3.42 21.59
N LEU A 159 -13.40 -4.51 21.94
CA LEU A 159 -14.21 -4.64 23.17
C LEU A 159 -15.24 -3.52 23.35
N ASP A 160 -15.94 -3.16 22.27
CA ASP A 160 -17.09 -2.25 22.34
C ASP A 160 -18.14 -2.78 23.34
N SER A 161 -18.57 -1.92 24.27
CA SER A 161 -19.42 -2.32 25.39
C SER A 161 -20.80 -2.78 24.95
N ASP A 162 -21.36 -2.12 23.93
CA ASP A 162 -22.72 -2.38 23.47
C ASP A 162 -22.76 -3.69 22.69
N LEU A 163 -21.76 -3.93 21.82
CA LEU A 163 -21.58 -5.21 21.15
C LEU A 163 -21.32 -6.36 22.13
N LEU A 164 -20.47 -6.15 23.14
CA LEU A 164 -20.17 -7.18 24.13
C LEU A 164 -21.40 -7.52 24.96
N GLN A 165 -22.19 -6.52 25.37
CA GLN A 165 -23.46 -6.73 26.06
C GLN A 165 -24.44 -7.53 25.20
N ALA A 166 -24.62 -7.13 23.93
CA ALA A 166 -25.52 -7.83 23.01
C ALA A 166 -25.10 -9.29 22.79
N LEU A 167 -23.79 -9.55 22.66
CA LEU A 167 -23.24 -10.89 22.53
C LEU A 167 -23.53 -11.75 23.77
N ASN A 168 -23.29 -11.20 24.96
CA ASN A 168 -23.52 -11.91 26.22
C ASN A 168 -25.00 -12.24 26.41
N ILE A 169 -25.91 -11.28 26.17
CA ILE A 169 -27.36 -11.51 26.25
C ILE A 169 -27.79 -12.66 25.32
N GLN A 170 -27.22 -12.72 24.13
CA GLN A 170 -27.57 -13.75 23.14
C GLN A 170 -26.99 -15.14 23.49
N ALA A 171 -25.82 -15.18 24.14
CA ALA A 171 -25.16 -16.42 24.52
C ALA A 171 -25.87 -17.16 25.67
N GLY A 172 -26.62 -16.45 26.52
CA GLY A 172 -27.35 -16.97 27.68
C GLY A 172 -26.60 -16.73 28.98
#